data_AF-A0AAP4A107-F1
#
_entry.id   AF-A0AAP4A107-F1
#
_cell.length_a   1.000
_cell.length_b   1.000
_cell.length_c   1.000
_cell.angle_alpha   90.00
_cell.angle_beta   90.00
_cell.angle_gamma   90.00
#
_symmetry.space_group_name_H-M   'P 1'
#
loop_
_entity.id
_entity.type
_entity.pdbx_description
1 polymer ?
#
loop_
_entity_poly.entity_id
_entity_poly.type
_entity_poly.pdbx_seq_one_letter_code
_entity_poly.pdbx_strand_id
1 'polypeptide(L)'
;MVTAPTCGASGVMPAALLYMQQKKHVSDEQIPRALAVGGLIGNLVKQNASISGAKCGCQGEVGTACSMASAALADLSDMGIDQIEYAAEVALEHHLRLTCDPINGLVQIPCIERNAVWLKSLCKHWAASEITRGMIKSLRRQSTSSPIRVSMV
;
A
#
# COMPACT_ATOMS: atom_id res chain seq x y z
N MET A 1 12.33 9.40 12.47
CA MET A 1 11.49 9.04 11.31
C MET A 1 12.16 7.89 10.57
N VAL A 2 11.42 6.85 10.19
CA VAL A 2 11.90 5.73 9.36
C VAL A 2 11.16 5.79 8.03
N THR A 3 11.87 5.71 6.91
CA THR A 3 11.27 5.82 5.57
C THR A 3 10.38 4.61 5.26
N ALA A 4 9.19 4.84 4.69
CA ALA A 4 8.30 3.75 4.26
C ALA A 4 7.37 4.16 3.11
N PRO A 5 7.86 4.33 1.86
CA PRO A 5 9.25 4.25 1.42
C PRO A 5 9.98 5.60 1.45
N THR A 6 9.29 6.72 1.73
CA THR A 6 9.88 8.05 1.92
C THR A 6 9.53 8.62 3.30
N CYS A 7 10.16 9.72 3.69
CA CYS A 7 9.81 10.43 4.93
C CYS A 7 8.40 11.03 4.89
N GLY A 8 7.89 11.40 3.71
CA GLY A 8 6.55 11.96 3.54
C GLY A 8 5.43 10.94 3.70
N ALA A 9 5.73 9.65 3.57
CA ALA A 9 4.78 8.54 3.67
C ALA A 9 5.03 7.61 4.87
N SER A 10 5.95 7.97 5.77
CA SER A 10 6.43 7.10 6.84
C SER A 10 5.38 6.72 7.89
N GLY A 11 4.23 7.40 7.92
CA GLY A 11 3.18 7.12 8.89
C GLY A 11 2.32 5.91 8.53
N VAL A 12 2.25 5.53 7.24
CA VAL A 12 1.30 4.52 6.75
C VAL A 12 1.62 3.12 7.29
N MET A 13 2.83 2.61 7.05
CA MET A 13 3.25 1.27 7.49
C MET A 13 3.14 1.06 9.00
N PRO A 14 3.74 1.89 9.87
CA PRO A 14 3.67 1.66 11.31
C PRO A 14 2.23 1.74 11.84
N ALA A 15 1.40 2.63 11.29
CA ALA A 15 0.00 2.73 11.71
C ALA A 15 -0.82 1.49 11.32
N ALA A 16 -0.58 0.91 10.13
CA ALA A 16 -1.22 -0.33 9.68
C ALA A 16 -0.81 -1.53 10.55
N LEU A 17 0.48 -1.68 10.84
CA LEU A 17 0.99 -2.78 11.69
C LEU A 17 0.53 -2.65 13.14
N LEU A 18 0.56 -1.43 13.70
CA LEU A 18 0.07 -1.18 15.05
C LEU A 18 -1.42 -1.49 15.18
N TYR A 19 -2.21 -1.17 14.15
CA TYR A 19 -3.61 -1.58 14.10
C TYR A 19 -3.77 -3.10 14.19
N MET A 20 -2.97 -3.88 13.47
CA MET A 20 -3.01 -5.34 13.53
C MET A 20 -2.61 -5.89 14.90
N GLN A 21 -1.56 -5.36 15.51
CA GLN A 21 -1.15 -5.75 16.86
C GLN A 21 -2.25 -5.44 17.88
N GLN A 22 -2.83 -4.23 17.83
CA GLN A 22 -3.81 -3.78 18.82
C GLN A 22 -5.22 -4.36 18.64
N LYS A 23 -5.67 -4.57 17.40
CA LYS A 23 -7.06 -4.97 17.09
C LYS A 23 -7.20 -6.41 16.64
N LYS A 24 -6.13 -7.01 16.12
CA LYS A 24 -6.11 -8.40 15.63
C LYS A 24 -5.15 -9.29 16.41
N HIS A 25 -4.47 -8.76 17.43
CA HIS A 25 -3.55 -9.50 18.30
C HIS A 25 -2.44 -10.23 17.55
N VAL A 26 -1.99 -9.67 16.43
CA VAL A 26 -0.81 -10.16 15.69
C VAL A 26 0.42 -10.07 16.59
N SER A 27 1.22 -11.13 16.63
CA SER A 27 2.44 -11.17 17.45
C SER A 27 3.60 -10.44 16.77
N ASP A 28 4.56 -9.98 17.57
CA ASP A 28 5.78 -9.33 17.08
C ASP A 28 6.61 -10.24 16.17
N GLU A 29 6.49 -11.56 16.32
CA GLU A 29 7.18 -12.55 15.49
C GLU A 29 6.68 -12.58 14.05
N GLN A 30 5.41 -12.21 13.82
CA GLN A 30 4.81 -12.16 12.48
C GLN A 30 5.15 -10.86 11.73
N ILE A 31 5.51 -9.79 12.45
CA ILE A 31 5.75 -8.46 11.89
C ILE A 31 6.93 -8.43 10.89
N PRO A 32 8.10 -9.06 11.15
CA PRO A 32 9.21 -9.07 10.20
C PRO A 32 8.84 -9.67 8.84
N ARG A 33 8.04 -10.75 8.83
CA ARG A 33 7.59 -11.38 7.59
C ARG A 33 6.68 -10.43 6.80
N ALA A 34 5.72 -9.80 7.48
CA ALA A 34 4.83 -8.82 6.86
C ALA A 34 5.58 -7.60 6.31
N LEU A 35 6.58 -7.11 7.05
CA LEU A 35 7.48 -6.04 6.60
C LEU A 35 8.27 -6.45 5.36
N ALA A 36 8.74 -7.70 5.28
CA ALA A 36 9.44 -8.22 4.11
C ALA A 36 8.52 -8.26 2.88
N VAL A 37 7.27 -8.72 3.04
CA VAL A 37 6.27 -8.72 1.95
C VAL A 37 5.98 -7.29 1.47
N GLY A 38 5.70 -6.37 2.39
CA GLY A 38 5.53 -4.95 2.04
C GLY A 38 6.77 -4.37 1.36
N GLY A 39 7.96 -4.71 1.84
CA GLY A 39 9.24 -4.30 1.24
C GLY A 39 9.43 -4.80 -0.19
N LEU A 40 9.01 -6.03 -0.50
CA LEU A 40 9.04 -6.59 -1.86
C LEU A 40 8.16 -5.77 -2.80
N ILE A 41 6.94 -5.41 -2.39
CA ILE A 41 6.05 -4.54 -3.18
C ILE A 41 6.69 -3.17 -3.42
N GLY A 42 7.29 -2.57 -2.40
CA GLY A 42 8.01 -1.30 -2.53
C GLY A 42 9.17 -1.38 -3.51
N ASN A 43 9.92 -2.49 -3.50
CA ASN A 43 11.00 -2.75 -4.45
C ASN A 43 10.49 -2.94 -5.87
N LEU A 44 9.37 -3.64 -6.07
CA LEU A 44 8.76 -3.81 -7.38
C LEU A 44 8.31 -2.46 -7.98
N VAL A 45 7.68 -1.60 -7.19
CA VAL A 45 7.35 -0.23 -7.66
C VAL A 45 8.61 0.56 -7.99
N LYS A 46 9.66 0.48 -7.16
CA LYS A 46 10.95 1.17 -7.42
C LYS A 46 11.70 0.60 -8.63
N GLN A 47 11.53 -0.68 -8.95
CA GLN A 47 12.19 -1.31 -10.09
C GLN A 47 11.61 -0.81 -11.42
N ASN A 48 10.32 -0.53 -11.44
CA ASN A 48 9.60 -0.16 -12.66
C ASN A 48 9.41 1.36 -12.80
N ALA A 49 9.20 2.09 -11.69
CA ALA A 49 9.15 3.55 -11.65
C ALA A 49 10.00 4.14 -10.51
N SER A 50 9.83 5.46 -10.33
CA SER A 50 10.35 6.21 -9.19
C SER A 50 9.37 6.15 -8.02
N ILE A 51 9.91 6.13 -6.79
CA ILE A 51 9.16 6.36 -5.54
C ILE A 51 9.26 7.82 -5.05
N SER A 52 9.92 8.69 -5.83
CA SER A 52 10.10 10.10 -5.48
C SER A 52 8.87 10.91 -5.85
N GLY A 53 8.26 11.55 -4.85
CA GLY A 53 7.13 12.47 -5.05
C GLY A 53 7.40 13.54 -6.10
N ALA A 54 8.64 14.03 -6.17
CA ALA A 54 9.06 15.04 -7.13
C ALA A 54 9.07 14.55 -8.60
N LYS A 55 9.20 13.25 -8.84
CA LYS A 55 9.26 12.67 -10.20
C LYS A 55 7.94 12.07 -10.66
N CYS A 56 7.24 11.37 -9.76
CA CYS A 56 6.04 10.60 -10.09
C CYS A 56 4.79 11.08 -9.35
N GLY A 57 4.86 12.16 -8.58
CA GLY A 57 3.80 12.57 -7.67
C GLY A 57 3.72 11.71 -6.40
N CYS A 58 2.87 12.12 -5.45
CA CYS A 58 2.68 11.38 -4.21
C CYS A 58 2.08 9.98 -4.40
N GLN A 59 1.61 9.61 -5.59
CA GLN A 59 1.28 8.21 -5.91
C GLN A 59 2.47 7.27 -5.71
N GLY A 60 3.70 7.71 -5.99
CA GLY A 60 4.91 6.90 -5.75
C GLY A 60 5.45 6.99 -4.33
N GLU A 61 4.92 7.89 -3.50
CA GLU A 61 5.28 7.96 -2.09
C GLU A 61 4.19 7.29 -1.24
N VAL A 62 3.06 7.98 -1.08
CA VAL A 62 1.97 7.54 -0.22
C VAL A 62 1.18 6.42 -0.88
N GLY A 63 1.01 6.45 -2.21
CA GLY A 63 0.38 5.33 -2.93
C GLY A 63 1.20 4.04 -2.82
N THR A 64 2.53 4.13 -2.99
CA THR A 64 3.43 2.99 -2.75
C THR A 64 3.38 2.54 -1.30
N ALA A 65 3.42 3.45 -0.32
CA ALA A 65 3.32 3.08 1.09
C ALA A 65 2.00 2.34 1.41
N CYS A 66 0.88 2.76 0.82
CA CYS A 66 -0.40 2.07 0.94
C CYS A 66 -0.37 0.70 0.26
N SER A 67 0.23 0.58 -0.92
CA SER A 67 0.40 -0.71 -1.60
C SER A 67 1.23 -1.69 -0.76
N MET A 68 2.36 -1.23 -0.22
CA MET A 68 3.22 -1.99 0.70
C MET A 68 2.46 -2.45 1.95
N ALA A 69 1.72 -1.53 2.59
CA ALA A 69 0.94 -1.83 3.78
C ALA A 69 -0.19 -2.82 3.49
N SER A 70 -0.87 -2.71 2.34
CA SER A 70 -1.99 -3.57 2.00
C SER A 70 -1.53 -5.01 1.79
N ALA A 71 -0.38 -5.19 1.15
CA ALA A 71 0.27 -6.49 1.01
C ALA A 71 0.71 -7.07 2.35
N ALA A 72 1.31 -6.26 3.23
CA ALA A 72 1.68 -6.69 4.57
C ALA A 72 0.46 -7.13 5.40
N LEU A 73 -0.66 -6.41 5.34
CA LEU A 73 -1.90 -6.78 6.01
C LEU A 73 -2.53 -8.06 5.43
N ALA A 74 -2.52 -8.21 4.11
CA ALA A 74 -2.97 -9.41 3.42
C ALA A 74 -2.15 -10.64 3.84
N ASP A 75 -0.82 -10.48 3.93
CA ASP A 75 0.09 -11.52 4.39
C ASP A 75 -0.15 -11.91 5.85
N LEU A 76 -0.35 -10.92 6.75
CA LEU A 76 -0.73 -11.16 8.15
C LEU A 76 -2.11 -11.81 8.30
N SER A 77 -2.92 -11.80 7.25
CA SER A 77 -4.24 -12.43 7.20
C SER A 77 -4.21 -13.78 6.47
N ASP A 78 -3.03 -14.38 6.29
CA ASP A 78 -2.83 -15.68 5.64
C ASP A 78 -3.49 -15.77 4.25
N MET A 79 -3.46 -14.66 3.49
CA MET A 79 -3.98 -14.63 2.12
C MET A 79 -3.02 -15.29 1.13
N GLY A 80 -3.57 -15.83 0.04
CA GLY A 80 -2.75 -16.37 -1.05
C GLY A 80 -2.00 -15.27 -1.82
N ILE A 81 -0.95 -15.65 -2.57
CA ILE A 81 -0.11 -14.70 -3.33
C ILE A 81 -0.96 -13.83 -4.27
N ASP A 82 -1.85 -14.45 -5.06
CA ASP A 82 -2.78 -13.73 -5.96
C ASP A 82 -3.60 -12.64 -5.22
N GLN A 83 -3.95 -12.86 -3.95
CA GLN A 83 -4.70 -11.90 -3.14
C GLN A 83 -3.82 -10.79 -2.60
N ILE A 84 -2.59 -11.11 -2.20
CA ILE A 84 -1.61 -10.14 -1.73
C ILE A 84 -1.31 -9.16 -2.87
N GLU A 85 -1.05 -9.68 -4.08
CA GLU A 85 -0.83 -8.88 -5.28
C GLU A 85 -2.05 -8.02 -5.62
N TYR A 86 -3.26 -8.60 -5.58
CA TYR A 86 -4.49 -7.87 -5.85
C TYR A 86 -4.74 -6.75 -4.82
N ALA A 87 -4.51 -7.01 -3.53
CA ALA A 87 -4.64 -6.00 -2.48
C ALA A 87 -3.65 -4.84 -2.71
N ALA A 88 -2.41 -5.17 -3.09
CA ALA A 88 -1.39 -4.18 -3.44
C ALA A 88 -1.75 -3.36 -4.69
N GLU A 89 -2.28 -4.00 -5.74
CA GLU A 89 -2.75 -3.37 -6.98
C GLU A 89 -3.85 -2.35 -6.69
N VAL A 90 -4.92 -2.80 -6.03
CA VAL A 90 -6.09 -1.97 -5.74
C VAL A 90 -5.70 -0.80 -4.83
N ALA A 91 -4.84 -1.05 -3.83
CA ALA A 91 -4.33 0.02 -2.98
C ALA A 91 -3.57 1.07 -3.79
N LEU A 92 -2.71 0.68 -4.74
CA LEU A 92 -1.97 1.61 -5.59
C LEU A 92 -2.90 2.37 -6.55
N GLU A 93 -3.87 1.68 -7.16
CA GLU A 93 -4.84 2.23 -8.11
C GLU A 93 -5.60 3.44 -7.53
N HIS A 94 -6.01 3.34 -6.27
CA HIS A 94 -6.74 4.41 -5.58
C HIS A 94 -5.93 5.67 -5.29
N HIS A 95 -4.62 5.63 -5.56
CA HIS A 95 -3.73 6.77 -5.41
C HIS A 95 -3.19 7.28 -6.75
N LEU A 96 -3.63 6.72 -7.88
CA LEU A 96 -3.18 7.16 -9.19
C LEU A 96 -3.53 8.63 -9.43
N ARG A 97 -2.62 9.33 -10.13
CA ARG A 97 -2.69 10.76 -10.44
C ARG A 97 -2.60 11.67 -9.21
N LEU A 98 -2.20 11.15 -8.06
CA LEU A 98 -1.93 11.98 -6.89
C LEU A 98 -0.61 12.74 -7.07
N THR A 99 -0.71 14.05 -7.29
CA THR A 99 0.45 14.94 -7.48
C THR A 99 1.15 15.25 -6.14
N CYS A 100 2.42 15.63 -6.23
CA CYS A 100 3.20 16.14 -5.10
C CYS A 100 3.33 17.66 -5.24
N ASP A 101 2.43 18.40 -4.61
CA ASP A 101 2.42 19.87 -4.58
C ASP A 101 2.09 20.36 -3.16
N PRO A 102 3.05 20.26 -2.22
CA PRO A 102 2.83 20.67 -0.84
C PRO A 102 2.93 22.20 -0.66
N ILE A 103 2.19 22.73 0.30
CA ILE A 103 2.21 24.15 0.64
C ILE A 103 3.63 24.56 1.05
N ASN A 104 4.17 25.59 0.39
CA ASN A 104 5.53 26.11 0.60
C ASN A 104 6.64 25.04 0.46
N GLY A 105 6.40 23.93 -0.24
CA GLY A 105 7.38 22.84 -0.34
C GLY A 105 7.55 22.03 0.96
N LEU A 106 6.70 22.24 1.97
CA LEU A 106 6.85 21.65 3.30
C LEU A 106 6.12 20.31 3.41
N VAL A 107 6.73 19.32 4.05
CA VAL A 107 6.13 18.01 4.34
C VAL A 107 5.17 18.10 5.53
N GLN A 108 4.17 18.97 5.40
CA GLN A 108 3.13 19.21 6.41
C GLN A 108 1.76 19.13 5.76
N ILE A 109 1.43 20.10 4.91
CA ILE A 109 0.15 20.17 4.21
C ILE A 109 0.41 19.93 2.71
N PRO A 110 -0.23 18.95 2.05
CA PRO A 110 -1.22 18.01 2.57
C PRO A 110 -0.67 16.67 3.08
N CYS A 111 0.63 16.58 3.34
CA CYS A 111 1.32 15.31 3.60
C CYS A 111 0.81 14.59 4.87
N ILE A 112 0.51 15.33 5.93
CA ILE A 112 0.05 14.77 7.21
C ILE A 112 -1.34 14.14 7.04
N GLU A 113 -2.30 14.88 6.48
CA GLU A 113 -3.64 14.35 6.27
C GLU A 113 -3.67 13.21 5.24
N ARG A 114 -2.78 13.22 4.24
CA ARG A 114 -2.63 12.11 3.30
C ARG A 114 -2.27 10.82 4.05
N ASN A 115 -1.31 10.83 4.98
CA ASN A 115 -0.99 9.62 5.75
C ASN A 115 -2.23 9.07 6.51
N ALA A 116 -3.05 9.95 7.10
CA ALA A 116 -4.24 9.55 7.85
C ALA A 116 -5.40 9.06 6.97
N VAL A 117 -5.75 9.82 5.92
CA VAL A 117 -6.87 9.49 5.01
C VAL A 117 -6.61 8.18 4.28
N TRP A 118 -5.37 7.97 3.84
CA TRP A 118 -5.03 6.82 3.03
C TRP A 118 -4.86 5.54 3.84
N LEU A 119 -4.50 5.64 5.12
CA LEU A 119 -4.62 4.52 6.07
C LEU A 119 -6.08 4.05 6.21
N LYS A 120 -7.04 4.98 6.23
CA LYS A 120 -8.47 4.60 6.27
C LYS A 120 -8.93 3.94 4.97
N SER A 121 -8.39 4.36 3.84
CA SER A 121 -8.62 3.75 2.53
C SER A 121 -8.07 2.32 2.48
N LEU A 122 -6.82 2.15 2.95
CA LEU A 122 -6.12 0.86 3.06
C LEU A 122 -6.96 -0.23 3.74
N CYS A 123 -7.54 0.06 4.90
CA CYS A 123 -8.35 -0.92 5.63
C CYS A 123 -9.57 -1.38 4.81
N LYS A 124 -10.11 -0.54 3.91
CA LYS A 124 -11.19 -0.94 3.01
C LYS A 124 -10.69 -1.86 1.91
N HIS A 125 -9.51 -1.62 1.36
CA HIS A 125 -8.90 -2.46 0.32
C HIS A 125 -8.51 -3.83 0.85
N TRP A 126 -7.92 -3.87 2.03
CA TRP A 126 -7.65 -5.11 2.76
C TRP A 126 -8.94 -5.87 3.11
N ALA A 127 -9.99 -5.18 3.61
CA ALA A 127 -11.28 -5.83 3.85
C ALA A 127 -11.93 -6.34 2.55
N ALA A 128 -11.74 -5.64 1.43
CA ALA A 128 -12.21 -6.11 0.12
C ALA A 128 -11.45 -7.36 -0.36
N SER A 129 -10.15 -7.49 -0.07
CA SER A 129 -9.40 -8.72 -0.37
C SER A 129 -9.80 -9.89 0.52
N GLU A 130 -10.27 -9.65 1.76
CA GLU A 130 -10.88 -10.68 2.61
C GLU A 130 -12.20 -11.22 2.03
N ILE A 131 -13.09 -10.32 1.60
CA ILE A 131 -14.40 -10.69 1.03
C ILE A 131 -14.23 -11.49 -0.27
N THR A 132 -13.20 -11.18 -1.06
CA THR A 132 -12.95 -11.82 -2.35
C THR A 132 -12.18 -13.14 -2.26
N ARG A 133 -11.93 -13.68 -1.04
CA ARG A 133 -11.28 -14.99 -0.78
C ARG A 133 -11.78 -16.15 -1.65
N GLY A 134 -13.03 -16.12 -2.12
CA GLY A 134 -13.60 -17.12 -3.04
C GLY A 134 -13.82 -16.68 -4.50
N MET A 135 -13.61 -15.41 -4.86
CA MET A 135 -14.11 -14.80 -6.12
C MET A 135 -13.01 -14.35 -7.10
N ILE A 136 -11.73 -14.49 -6.75
CA ILE A 136 -10.59 -13.94 -7.53
C ILE A 136 -10.54 -14.45 -8.98
N LYS A 137 -10.97 -15.69 -9.26
CA LYS A 137 -11.04 -16.19 -10.65
C LYS A 137 -12.05 -15.42 -11.52
N SER A 138 -13.12 -14.88 -10.94
CA SER A 138 -14.14 -14.07 -11.64
C SER A 138 -13.68 -12.61 -11.79
N LEU A 139 -13.13 -12.02 -10.74
CA LEU A 139 -12.57 -10.67 -10.76
C LEU A 139 -11.32 -10.56 -11.66
N ARG A 140 -10.65 -11.69 -11.93
CA ARG A 140 -9.62 -11.80 -12.98
C ARG A 140 -10.13 -11.26 -14.32
N ARG A 141 -11.41 -11.38 -14.68
CA ARG A 141 -11.96 -10.84 -15.95
C ARG A 141 -12.16 -9.32 -15.95
N GLN A 142 -12.27 -8.67 -14.79
CA GLN A 142 -12.44 -7.21 -14.72
C GLN A 142 -11.10 -6.47 -14.71
N SER A 143 -10.05 -7.04 -14.11
CA SER A 143 -8.69 -6.47 -14.15
C SER A 143 -7.82 -6.98 -15.31
N THR A 144 -8.29 -7.91 -16.18
CA THR A 144 -7.63 -8.16 -17.49
C THR A 144 -7.64 -6.94 -18.41
N SER A 145 -8.47 -5.95 -18.11
CA SER A 145 -8.51 -4.63 -18.76
C SER A 145 -7.82 -3.53 -17.95
N SER A 146 -7.30 -3.79 -16.73
CA SER A 146 -6.57 -2.79 -15.96
C SER A 146 -5.08 -2.81 -16.38
N PRO A 147 -4.47 -1.65 -16.70
CA PRO A 147 -3.07 -1.57 -17.12
C PRO A 147 -2.05 -1.86 -16.01
N ILE A 148 -2.48 -2.23 -14.80
CA ILE A 148 -1.64 -2.34 -13.59
C ILE A 148 -1.22 -3.79 -13.30
N ARG A 149 -1.78 -4.77 -14.03
CA ARG A 149 -1.83 -6.16 -13.59
C ARG A 149 -0.48 -6.89 -13.43
N VAL A 150 0.61 -6.52 -14.11
CA VAL A 150 1.94 -7.16 -13.88
C VAL A 150 3.13 -6.27 -14.24
N SER A 151 2.88 -5.02 -14.58
CA SER A 151 3.88 -3.98 -14.72
C SER A 151 3.48 -2.90 -13.72
N MET A 152 3.67 -3.17 -12.42
CA MET A 152 3.61 -2.13 -11.39
C MET A 152 4.39 -0.96 -11.96
N VAL A 153 3.73 0.16 -12.27
CA VAL A 153 4.35 1.26 -13.05
C VAL A 153 5.71 1.59 -12.50
#